data_AF-A0AA40LUE3-F1
#
_entry.id   AF-A0AA40LUE3-F1
#
_cell.length_a   1.000
_cell.length_b   1.000
_cell.length_c   1.000
_cell.angle_alpha   90.00
_cell.angle_beta   90.00
_cell.angle_gamma   90.00
#
_symmetry.space_group_name_H-M   'P 1'
#
loop_
_entity.id
_entity.type
_entity.pdbx_description
1 polymer ?
#
loop_
_entity_poly.entity_id
_entity_poly.type
_entity_poly.pdbx_seq_one_letter_code
_entity_poly.pdbx_strand_id
1 'polypeptide(L)'
;MYPYIYSRVNSCVKSDDHVLEELETEGERQLKSLLQHQLDTSVSIEECVSKKESFAPGTMYKPFGKEAAGTMTLSQFQTLHEKDQETAALRELGLNETEILIWKSHVSGEKRTRLRATPEAIQNCLQDIEERISERQRILCLPQRFAKSKQLTRREMEIEKSLFQGADRHSFLKALYYQGM
;
A
#
# COMPACT_ATOMS: atom_id res chain seq x y z
N MET A 1 -43.02 12.79 -42.96
CA MET A 1 -42.40 13.75 -42.01
C MET A 1 -43.32 13.83 -40.80
N TYR A 2 -43.02 13.07 -39.75
CA TYR A 2 -43.79 13.06 -38.49
C TYR A 2 -42.80 13.38 -37.36
N PRO A 3 -43.01 14.46 -36.59
CA PRO A 3 -42.11 14.83 -35.50
C PRO A 3 -42.49 14.03 -34.25
N TYR A 4 -41.54 13.25 -33.71
CA TYR A 4 -41.66 12.69 -32.37
C TYR A 4 -41.32 13.77 -31.34
N ILE A 5 -42.34 14.25 -30.63
CA ILE A 5 -42.18 15.12 -29.47
C ILE A 5 -41.92 14.23 -28.25
N TYR A 6 -40.75 14.37 -27.63
CA TYR A 6 -40.48 13.80 -26.31
C TYR A 6 -41.25 14.61 -25.26
N SER A 7 -42.18 13.96 -24.54
CA SER A 7 -42.89 14.53 -23.41
C SER A 7 -41.99 14.54 -22.17
N ARG A 8 -41.83 15.72 -21.55
CA ARG A 8 -41.17 15.90 -20.26
C ARG A 8 -42.14 15.48 -19.16
N VAL A 9 -41.82 14.42 -18.43
CA VAL A 9 -42.59 14.00 -17.25
C VAL A 9 -42.23 14.93 -16.10
N ASN A 10 -43.04 15.95 -15.87
CA ASN A 10 -43.08 16.69 -14.61
C ASN A 10 -44.20 16.07 -13.76
N SER A 11 -43.87 15.17 -12.83
CA SER A 11 -44.81 14.73 -11.79
C SER A 11 -44.68 15.64 -10.57
N CYS A 12 -45.63 16.57 -10.45
CA CYS A 12 -45.89 17.33 -9.24
C CYS A 12 -46.86 16.52 -8.35
N VAL A 13 -46.42 16.04 -7.18
CA VAL A 13 -47.31 15.70 -6.05
C VAL A 13 -46.59 15.89 -4.71
N LYS A 14 -47.01 16.97 -4.03
CA LYS A 14 -47.24 17.20 -2.58
C LYS A 14 -46.12 17.04 -1.54
N SER A 15 -46.03 18.12 -0.78
CA SER A 15 -45.37 18.39 0.49
C SER A 15 -45.63 17.35 1.58
N ASP A 16 -44.57 16.71 2.03
CA ASP A 16 -44.36 16.37 3.44
C ASP A 16 -43.07 17.06 3.87
N ASP A 17 -43.16 17.83 4.95
CA ASP A 17 -42.08 18.60 5.56
C ASP A 17 -41.13 17.60 6.27
N HIS A 18 -40.37 16.86 5.48
CA HIS A 18 -39.15 16.22 5.93
C HIS A 18 -38.03 17.20 5.58
N VAL A 19 -37.44 17.80 6.61
CA VAL A 19 -36.12 18.43 6.51
C VAL A 19 -35.14 17.29 6.17
N LEU A 20 -35.10 16.91 4.90
CA LEU A 20 -33.97 16.24 4.30
C LEU A 20 -32.83 17.24 4.46
N GLU A 21 -31.95 17.00 5.42
CA GLU A 21 -30.59 17.54 5.32
C GLU A 21 -30.13 17.18 3.90
N GLU A 22 -29.96 18.19 3.04
CA GLU A 22 -29.35 18.01 1.73
C GLU A 22 -27.97 17.41 1.98
N LEU A 23 -27.89 16.08 1.87
CA LEU A 23 -26.66 15.32 1.94
C LEU A 23 -25.84 15.68 0.72
N GLU A 24 -25.00 16.70 0.89
CA GLU A 24 -24.08 17.15 -0.15
C GLU A 24 -23.19 15.97 -0.58
N THR A 25 -23.37 15.56 -1.83
CA THR A 25 -22.54 14.52 -2.43
C THR A 25 -21.10 15.02 -2.54
N GLU A 26 -20.15 14.09 -2.56
CA GLU A 26 -18.74 14.43 -2.73
C GLU A 26 -18.50 15.21 -4.05
N GLY A 27 -19.23 14.88 -5.11
CA GLY A 27 -19.21 15.61 -6.37
C GLY A 27 -19.77 17.04 -6.29
N GLU A 28 -20.88 17.26 -5.58
CA GLU A 28 -21.44 18.60 -5.37
C GLU A 28 -20.49 19.50 -4.56
N ARG A 29 -19.87 18.94 -3.53
CA ARG A 29 -18.84 19.63 -2.73
C ARG A 29 -17.65 20.04 -3.58
N GLN A 30 -17.16 19.15 -4.45
CA GLN A 30 -16.07 19.45 -5.38
C GLN A 30 -16.46 20.56 -6.36
N LEU A 31 -17.67 20.52 -6.93
CA LEU A 31 -18.16 21.53 -7.87
C LEU A 31 -18.33 22.91 -7.22
N LYS A 32 -18.87 22.97 -5.99
CA LYS A 32 -18.98 24.24 -5.24
C LYS A 32 -17.61 24.83 -4.93
N SER A 33 -16.67 23.99 -4.47
CA SER A 33 -15.29 24.42 -4.20
C SER A 33 -14.61 24.96 -5.47
N LEU A 34 -14.77 24.27 -6.60
CA LEU A 34 -14.24 24.70 -7.89
C LEU A 34 -14.84 26.05 -8.32
N LEU A 35 -16.16 26.19 -8.25
CA LEU A 35 -16.87 27.42 -8.60
C LEU A 35 -16.39 28.60 -7.74
N GLN A 36 -16.27 28.38 -6.43
CA GLN A 36 -15.81 29.40 -5.49
C GLN A 36 -14.39 29.85 -5.82
N HIS A 37 -13.49 28.93 -6.17
CA HIS A 37 -12.14 29.27 -6.63
C HIS A 37 -12.10 29.99 -7.99
N GLN A 38 -13.04 29.73 -8.89
CA GLN A 38 -13.12 30.42 -10.18
C GLN A 38 -13.66 31.84 -10.07
N LEU A 39 -14.54 32.11 -9.10
CA LEU A 39 -15.12 33.42 -8.85
C LEU A 39 -14.22 34.31 -7.97
N ASP A 40 -13.28 33.72 -7.26
CA ASP A 40 -12.31 34.44 -6.44
C ASP A 40 -11.34 35.22 -7.33
N THR A 41 -11.46 36.55 -7.28
CA THR A 41 -10.58 37.49 -8.00
C THR A 41 -9.46 38.05 -7.11
N SER A 42 -9.49 37.75 -5.81
CA SER A 42 -8.51 38.17 -4.82
C SER A 42 -7.45 37.10 -4.62
N VAL A 43 -6.58 36.91 -5.63
CA VAL A 43 -5.51 35.91 -5.52
C VAL A 43 -4.24 36.53 -4.93
N SER A 44 -3.84 36.09 -3.73
CA SER A 44 -2.53 36.39 -3.15
C SER A 44 -1.44 35.45 -3.67
N ILE A 45 -0.20 35.95 -3.81
CA ILE A 45 0.97 35.11 -4.11
C ILE A 45 1.18 34.06 -3.01
N GLU A 46 0.95 34.43 -1.75
CA GLU A 46 1.11 33.52 -0.59
C GLU A 46 0.06 32.40 -0.61
N GLU A 47 -1.17 32.69 -1.04
CA GLU A 47 -2.21 31.67 -1.24
C GLU A 47 -1.90 30.75 -2.42
N CYS A 48 -1.36 31.27 -3.52
CA CYS A 48 -0.88 30.45 -4.64
C CYS A 48 0.26 29.51 -4.22
N VAL A 49 1.18 29.97 -3.37
CA VAL A 49 2.26 29.15 -2.82
C VAL A 49 1.72 28.12 -1.82
N SER A 50 0.70 28.48 -1.04
CA SER A 50 0.04 27.58 -0.08
C SER A 50 -0.81 26.50 -0.77
N LYS A 51 -1.43 26.83 -1.92
CA LYS A 51 -2.15 25.90 -2.81
C LYS A 51 -1.23 25.04 -3.66
N LYS A 52 0.07 25.32 -3.71
CA LYS A 52 1.04 24.41 -4.28
C LYS A 52 1.04 23.18 -3.38
N GLU A 53 0.16 22.24 -3.75
CA GLU A 53 0.02 20.95 -3.10
C GLU A 53 1.42 20.43 -2.81
N SER A 54 1.68 20.15 -1.54
CA SER A 54 2.81 19.32 -1.16
C SER A 54 2.53 17.97 -1.80
N PHE A 55 2.96 17.79 -3.05
CA PHE A 55 3.03 16.48 -3.64
C PHE A 55 3.78 15.63 -2.63
N ALA A 56 3.17 14.53 -2.20
CA ALA A 56 3.89 13.51 -1.48
C ALA A 56 5.17 13.24 -2.31
N PRO A 57 6.37 13.31 -1.70
CA PRO A 57 7.60 13.12 -2.43
C PRO A 57 7.46 11.88 -3.31
N GLY A 58 7.71 12.04 -4.61
CA GLY A 58 7.61 10.94 -5.55
C GLY A 58 8.41 9.76 -4.99
N THR A 59 7.86 8.56 -5.11
CA THR A 59 8.55 7.34 -4.68
C THR A 59 9.83 7.20 -5.48
N MET A 60 10.94 7.65 -4.91
CA MET A 60 12.25 7.55 -5.54
C MET A 60 12.65 6.08 -5.50
N TYR A 61 12.93 5.51 -6.68
CA TYR A 61 13.48 4.16 -6.77
C TYR A 61 14.78 4.10 -5.96
N LYS A 62 14.75 3.34 -4.87
CA LYS A 62 15.93 3.08 -4.05
C LYS A 62 16.61 1.84 -4.63
N PRO A 63 17.81 1.96 -5.23
CA PRO A 63 18.53 0.78 -5.68
C PRO A 63 18.84 -0.13 -4.50
N PHE A 64 19.10 -1.41 -4.81
CA PHE A 64 19.26 -2.55 -3.90
C PHE A 64 20.48 -2.48 -2.94
N GLY A 65 20.71 -1.34 -2.29
CA GLY A 65 21.90 -1.04 -1.49
C GLY A 65 23.02 -0.38 -2.30
N LYS A 66 24.13 -0.11 -1.62
CA LYS A 66 25.32 0.53 -2.23
C LYS A 66 26.02 -0.37 -3.25
N GLU A 67 25.82 -1.68 -3.14
CA GLU A 67 26.37 -2.70 -4.04
C GLU A 67 25.82 -2.58 -5.46
N ALA A 68 24.62 -2.03 -5.62
CA ALA A 68 24.00 -1.77 -6.92
C ALA A 68 24.53 -0.49 -7.61
N ALA A 69 25.45 0.25 -7.00
CA ALA A 69 26.04 1.44 -7.60
C ALA A 69 27.20 1.08 -8.55
N GLY A 70 27.25 1.73 -9.71
CA GLY A 70 28.29 1.52 -10.72
C GLY A 70 27.92 0.50 -11.80
N THR A 71 28.91 0.11 -12.61
CA THR A 71 28.73 -0.85 -13.71
C THR A 71 28.92 -2.27 -13.21
N MET A 72 27.95 -3.15 -13.49
CA MET A 72 28.03 -4.58 -13.17
C MET A 72 27.48 -5.43 -14.31
N THR A 73 27.79 -6.72 -14.32
CA THR A 73 27.23 -7.64 -15.31
C THR A 73 25.75 -7.91 -15.04
N LEU A 74 25.01 -8.32 -16.07
CA LEU A 74 23.61 -8.70 -15.93
C LEU A 74 23.40 -9.81 -14.89
N SER A 75 24.30 -10.80 -14.86
CA SER A 75 24.27 -11.88 -13.88
C SER A 75 24.44 -11.39 -12.45
N GLN A 76 25.38 -10.47 -12.21
CA GLN A 76 25.58 -9.85 -10.89
C GLN A 76 24.32 -9.10 -10.46
N PHE A 77 23.73 -8.32 -11.37
CA PHE A 77 22.49 -7.58 -11.10
C PHE A 77 21.32 -8.52 -10.75
N GLN A 78 21.13 -9.62 -11.49
CA GLN A 78 20.08 -10.60 -11.21
C GLN A 78 20.22 -11.21 -9.82
N THR A 79 21.43 -11.67 -9.46
CA THR A 79 21.67 -12.25 -8.13
C THR A 79 21.43 -11.24 -7.01
N LEU A 80 21.73 -9.97 -7.25
CA LEU A 80 21.54 -8.90 -6.28
C LEU A 80 20.04 -8.58 -6.15
N HIS A 81 19.31 -8.52 -7.26
CA HIS A 81 17.87 -8.32 -7.28
C HIS A 81 17.12 -9.44 -6.55
N GLU A 82 17.49 -10.70 -6.79
CA GLU A 82 16.92 -11.87 -6.09
C GLU A 82 17.14 -11.77 -4.58
N LYS A 83 18.37 -11.46 -4.14
CA LYS A 83 18.69 -11.24 -2.73
C LYS A 83 17.88 -10.10 -2.11
N ASP A 84 17.66 -9.02 -2.84
CA ASP A 84 16.85 -7.91 -2.36
C ASP A 84 15.38 -8.33 -2.22
N GLN A 85 14.82 -9.03 -3.22
CA GLN A 85 13.47 -9.58 -3.16
C GLN A 85 13.28 -10.52 -1.96
N GLU A 86 14.24 -11.41 -1.70
CA GLU A 86 14.24 -12.28 -0.51
C GLU A 86 14.23 -11.46 0.78
N THR A 87 15.07 -10.42 0.89
CA THR A 87 15.07 -9.56 2.08
C THR A 87 13.78 -8.76 2.23
N ALA A 88 13.19 -8.31 1.13
CA ALA A 88 11.91 -7.60 1.13
C ALA A 88 10.78 -8.54 1.60
N ALA A 89 10.76 -9.79 1.14
CA ALA A 89 9.79 -10.80 1.58
C ALA A 89 9.88 -11.07 3.10
N LEU A 90 11.10 -11.09 3.65
CA LEU A 90 11.34 -11.20 5.09
C LEU A 90 10.88 -9.94 5.86
N ARG A 91 11.08 -8.74 5.32
CA ARG A 91 10.56 -7.50 5.93
C ARG A 91 9.03 -7.46 5.94
N GLU A 92 8.37 -7.98 4.90
CA GLU A 92 6.91 -8.07 4.85
C GLU A 92 6.32 -8.99 5.93
N LEU A 93 7.12 -9.89 6.53
CA LEU A 93 6.76 -10.68 7.72
C LEU A 93 6.85 -9.89 9.04
N GLY A 94 7.26 -8.61 8.98
CA GLY A 94 7.51 -7.78 10.15
C GLY A 94 8.82 -8.12 10.85
N LEU A 95 9.77 -8.80 10.19
CA LEU A 95 11.07 -9.10 10.77
C LEU A 95 11.96 -7.85 10.81
N ASN A 96 12.65 -7.66 11.93
CA ASN A 96 13.64 -6.61 12.09
C ASN A 96 14.96 -6.98 11.38
N GLU A 97 15.81 -5.99 11.06
CA GLU A 97 17.06 -6.21 10.31
C GLU A 97 18.00 -7.19 11.03
N THR A 98 18.00 -7.22 12.36
CA THR A 98 18.75 -8.20 13.15
C THR A 98 18.22 -9.62 13.00
N GLU A 99 16.89 -9.79 12.99
CA GLU A 99 16.21 -11.08 12.80
C GLU A 99 16.45 -11.61 11.38
N ILE A 100 16.39 -10.72 10.39
CA ILE A 100 16.72 -11.03 8.98
C ILE A 100 18.17 -11.51 8.87
N LEU A 101 19.13 -10.83 9.51
CA LEU A 101 20.54 -11.26 9.50
C LEU A 101 20.72 -12.64 10.15
N ILE A 102 20.06 -12.88 11.29
CA ILE A 102 20.05 -14.19 11.97
C ILE A 102 19.54 -15.27 11.00
N TRP A 103 18.38 -15.04 10.39
CA TRP A 103 17.76 -15.97 9.45
C TRP A 103 18.64 -16.25 8.23
N LYS A 104 19.19 -15.20 7.59
CA LYS A 104 20.07 -15.36 6.42
C LYS A 104 21.32 -16.16 6.75
N SER A 105 21.94 -15.92 7.91
CA SER A 105 23.11 -16.70 8.35
C SER A 105 22.77 -18.17 8.62
N HIS A 106 21.56 -18.44 9.13
CA HIS A 106 21.08 -19.79 9.36
C HIS A 106 20.86 -20.55 8.05
N VAL A 107 20.20 -19.92 7.06
CA VAL A 107 19.89 -20.54 5.76
C VAL A 107 21.15 -20.68 4.88
N SER A 108 22.04 -19.68 4.86
CA SER A 108 23.25 -19.74 4.02
C SER A 108 24.32 -20.68 4.57
N GLY A 109 24.21 -21.09 5.84
CA GLY A 109 25.26 -21.85 6.53
C GLY A 109 26.56 -21.07 6.71
N GLU A 110 26.58 -19.77 6.41
CA GLU A 110 27.73 -18.91 6.65
C GLU A 110 28.00 -18.81 8.15
N LYS A 111 29.29 -18.66 8.53
CA LYS A 111 29.70 -18.57 9.93
C LYS A 111 28.82 -17.56 10.65
N ARG A 112 28.11 -18.02 11.70
CA ARG A 112 27.23 -17.22 12.56
C ARG A 112 27.78 -15.81 12.63
N THR A 113 27.07 -14.86 12.02
CA THR A 113 27.39 -13.45 12.13
C THR A 113 27.67 -13.19 13.61
N ARG A 114 28.77 -12.52 13.95
CA ARG A 114 29.23 -12.32 15.34
C ARG A 114 28.25 -11.44 16.12
N LEU A 115 27.07 -11.99 16.36
CA LEU A 115 25.99 -11.40 17.12
C LEU A 115 26.36 -11.63 18.58
N ARG A 116 26.32 -10.55 19.35
CA ARG A 116 26.69 -10.54 20.76
C ARG A 116 25.56 -11.07 21.64
N ALA A 117 24.84 -12.08 21.14
CA ALA A 117 23.68 -12.69 21.78
C ALA A 117 24.04 -14.10 22.26
N THR A 118 23.37 -14.55 23.33
CA THR A 118 23.47 -15.92 23.81
C THR A 118 22.92 -16.89 22.75
N PRO A 119 23.51 -18.09 22.60
CA PRO A 119 23.07 -19.06 21.59
C PRO A 119 21.59 -19.46 21.74
N GLU A 120 21.08 -19.51 22.97
CA GLU A 120 19.66 -19.79 23.26
C GLU A 120 18.73 -18.70 22.71
N ALA A 121 19.07 -17.43 22.91
CA ALA A 121 18.30 -16.31 22.35
C ALA A 121 18.27 -16.35 20.82
N ILE A 122 19.36 -16.76 20.17
CA ILE A 122 19.41 -16.93 18.71
C ILE A 122 18.46 -18.07 18.29
N GLN A 123 18.47 -19.20 19.00
CA GLN A 123 17.60 -20.33 18.69
C GLN A 123 16.12 -19.98 18.86
N ASN A 124 15.74 -19.30 19.95
CA ASN A 124 14.38 -18.84 20.17
C ASN A 124 13.93 -17.87 19.05
N CYS A 125 14.83 -16.98 18.64
CA CYS A 125 14.58 -16.04 17.54
C CYS A 125 14.36 -16.77 16.21
N LEU A 126 15.15 -17.80 15.90
CA LEU A 126 14.93 -18.64 14.72
C LEU A 126 13.58 -19.36 14.76
N GLN A 127 13.20 -19.90 15.92
CA GLN A 127 11.92 -20.59 16.08
C GLN A 127 10.73 -19.65 15.88
N ASP A 128 10.80 -18.43 16.42
CA ASP A 128 9.78 -17.40 16.21
C ASP A 128 9.67 -16.99 14.73
N ILE A 129 10.80 -16.85 14.04
CA ILE A 129 10.83 -16.57 12.60
C ILE A 129 10.16 -17.71 11.80
N GLU A 130 10.46 -18.97 12.12
CA GLU A 130 9.83 -20.14 11.49
C GLU A 130 8.31 -20.15 11.72
N GLU A 131 7.86 -19.81 12.92
CA GLU A 131 6.44 -19.72 13.25
C GLU A 131 5.75 -18.64 12.41
N ARG A 132 6.33 -17.44 12.30
CA ARG A 132 5.79 -16.35 11.47
C ARG A 132 5.72 -16.72 9.99
N ILE A 133 6.75 -17.39 9.46
CA ILE A 133 6.75 -17.90 8.08
C ILE A 133 5.62 -18.92 7.88
N SER A 134 5.48 -19.87 8.81
CA SER A 134 4.46 -20.91 8.76
C SER A 134 3.06 -20.31 8.88
N GLU A 135 2.85 -19.33 9.77
CA GLU A 135 1.58 -18.62 9.89
C GLU A 135 1.23 -17.89 8.59
N ARG A 136 2.19 -17.19 7.97
CA ARG A 136 1.95 -16.50 6.70
C ARG A 136 1.53 -17.48 5.61
N GLN A 137 2.24 -18.61 5.46
CA GLN A 137 1.88 -19.65 4.50
C GLN A 137 0.47 -20.17 4.76
N ARG A 138 0.14 -20.45 6.03
CA ARG A 138 -1.19 -20.88 6.44
C ARG A 138 -2.27 -19.85 6.06
N ILE A 139 -2.05 -18.56 6.33
CA ILE A 139 -2.99 -17.48 5.98
C ILE A 139 -3.21 -17.42 4.47
N LEU A 140 -2.15 -17.50 3.68
CA LEU A 140 -2.25 -17.45 2.21
C LEU A 140 -3.02 -18.63 1.60
N CYS A 141 -3.08 -19.76 2.29
CA CYS A 141 -3.90 -20.91 1.89
C CYS A 141 -5.40 -20.72 2.20
N LEU A 142 -5.78 -19.75 3.02
CA LEU A 142 -7.18 -19.51 3.38
C LEU A 142 -7.89 -18.75 2.25
N PRO A 143 -9.23 -18.85 2.14
CA PRO A 143 -9.97 -17.99 1.23
C PRO A 143 -9.81 -16.52 1.61
N GLN A 144 -9.50 -15.66 0.65
CA GLN A 144 -9.43 -14.22 0.86
C GLN A 144 -10.83 -13.60 0.79
N ARG A 145 -11.17 -12.72 1.73
CA ARG A 145 -12.50 -12.08 1.84
C ARG A 145 -12.89 -11.29 0.60
N PHE A 146 -11.90 -10.65 -0.03
CA PHE A 146 -12.09 -9.78 -1.18
C PHE A 146 -11.66 -10.41 -2.51
N ALA A 147 -11.50 -11.74 -2.59
CA ALA A 147 -11.05 -12.41 -3.83
C ALA A 147 -11.94 -12.12 -5.07
N LYS A 148 -13.21 -11.72 -4.84
CA LYS A 148 -14.17 -11.37 -5.89
C LYS A 148 -14.33 -9.87 -6.13
N SER A 149 -13.53 -9.02 -5.46
CA SER A 149 -13.61 -7.57 -5.66
C SER A 149 -12.98 -7.14 -6.99
N LYS A 150 -13.21 -5.87 -7.37
CA LYS A 150 -12.56 -5.25 -8.51
C LYS A 150 -11.03 -5.41 -8.39
N GLN A 151 -10.38 -5.82 -9.48
CA GLN A 151 -8.92 -5.89 -9.55
C GLN A 151 -8.32 -4.48 -9.51
N LEU A 152 -7.20 -4.35 -8.80
CA LEU A 152 -6.45 -3.10 -8.73
C LEU A 152 -5.86 -2.76 -10.09
N THR A 153 -6.02 -1.52 -10.50
CA THR A 153 -5.32 -0.91 -11.62
C THR A 153 -3.81 -0.87 -11.33
N ARG A 154 -3.00 -0.71 -12.38
CA ARG A 154 -1.54 -0.57 -12.24
C ARG A 154 -1.15 0.51 -11.23
N ARG A 155 -1.80 1.68 -11.30
CA ARG A 155 -1.56 2.80 -10.39
C ARG A 155 -1.90 2.43 -8.95
N GLU A 156 -3.04 1.76 -8.72
CA GLU A 156 -3.45 1.34 -7.38
C GLU A 156 -2.46 0.30 -6.79
N MET A 157 -1.95 -0.63 -7.60
CA MET A 157 -0.91 -1.56 -7.16
C MET A 157 0.39 -0.84 -6.79
N GLU A 158 0.80 0.16 -7.56
CA GLU A 158 2.01 0.96 -7.27
C GLU A 158 1.84 1.75 -5.96
N ILE A 159 0.65 2.29 -5.72
CA ILE A 159 0.30 2.95 -4.45
C ILE A 159 0.35 1.95 -3.30
N GLU A 160 -0.32 0.80 -3.42
CA GLU A 160 -0.33 -0.26 -2.39
C GLU A 160 1.10 -0.70 -2.05
N LYS A 161 1.92 -1.00 -3.06
CA LYS A 161 3.32 -1.37 -2.85
C LYS A 161 4.06 -0.29 -2.07
N SER A 162 3.85 0.98 -2.41
CA SER A 162 4.51 2.11 -1.76
C SER A 162 4.08 2.31 -0.31
N LEU A 163 2.81 2.04 0.02
CA LEU A 163 2.31 2.11 1.40
C LEU A 163 3.01 1.12 2.33
N PHE A 164 3.41 -0.05 1.82
CA PHE A 164 4.03 -1.12 2.61
C PHE A 164 5.54 -1.29 2.37
N GLN A 165 6.20 -0.36 1.66
CA GLN A 165 7.64 -0.43 1.43
C GLN A 165 8.41 -0.42 2.76
N GLY A 166 8.98 -1.57 3.13
CA GLY A 166 9.77 -1.72 4.36
C GLY A 166 8.94 -1.75 5.66
N ALA A 167 7.63 -1.93 5.57
CA ALA A 167 6.74 -2.07 6.73
C ALA A 167 6.18 -3.49 6.85
N ASP A 168 5.66 -3.84 8.03
CA ASP A 168 4.95 -5.10 8.23
C ASP A 168 3.67 -5.14 7.39
N ARG A 169 3.57 -6.11 6.48
CA ARG A 169 2.37 -6.39 5.67
C ARG A 169 1.57 -7.55 6.26
N HIS A 170 2.15 -8.31 7.19
CA HIS A 170 1.55 -9.52 7.74
C HIS A 170 0.28 -9.22 8.53
N SER A 171 0.30 -8.19 9.38
CA SER A 171 -0.88 -7.73 10.12
C SER A 171 -2.06 -7.36 9.20
N PHE A 172 -1.78 -6.61 8.12
CA PHE A 172 -2.77 -6.28 7.11
C PHE A 172 -3.29 -7.52 6.37
N LEU A 173 -2.40 -8.43 5.96
CA LEU A 173 -2.78 -9.70 5.32
C LEU A 173 -3.74 -10.49 6.21
N LYS A 174 -3.49 -10.62 7.52
CA LYS A 174 -4.38 -11.37 8.43
C LYS A 174 -5.82 -10.85 8.43
N ALA A 175 -6.03 -9.55 8.26
CA ALA A 175 -7.36 -8.95 8.17
C ALA A 175 -8.09 -9.25 6.84
N LEU A 176 -7.34 -9.51 5.77
CA LEU A 176 -7.89 -9.80 4.44
C LEU A 176 -8.40 -11.23 4.28
N TYR A 177 -7.94 -12.15 5.11
CA TYR A 177 -8.28 -13.57 5.05
C TYR A 177 -9.24 -13.94 6.19
N TYR A 178 -9.97 -15.03 6.04
CA TYR A 178 -10.76 -15.56 7.15
C TYR A 178 -9.81 -16.14 8.20
N GLN A 179 -9.92 -15.70 9.46
CA GLN A 179 -9.38 -16.48 10.57
C GLN A 179 -10.20 -17.77 10.62
N GLY A 180 -9.54 -18.92 10.54
CA GLY A 180 -10.19 -20.22 10.70
C GLY A 180 -11.02 -20.21 11.99
N MET A 181 -12.25 -20.71 11.91
CA MET A 181 -13.04 -21.05 13.10
C MET A 181 -12.35 -22.13 13.91
#